data_AF-A0AAW4YCR7-F1
#
_entry.id   AF-A0AAW4YCR7-F1
#
_cell.length_a   1.000
_cell.length_b   1.000
_cell.length_c   1.000
_cell.angle_alpha   90.00
_cell.angle_beta   90.00
_cell.angle_gamma   90.00
#
_symmetry.space_group_name_H-M   'P 1'
#
loop_
_entity.id
_entity.type
_entity.pdbx_description
1 polymer ?
#
loop_
_entity_poly.entity_id
_entity_poly.type
_entity_poly.pdbx_seq_one_letter_code
_entity_poly.pdbx_strand_id
1 'polypeptide(L)'
;QQTQQASMPASQKVNLGNQNIMAVSWYQNSAEAKALYLQGYNSAKVQLDKEIKKNKGKHKLAIALDLDETVLDNSPYQGYASIHNKPFPEGWHEWVQAAKAKPVYGAKEFLKYADEKGVDIY
;
A
#
# COMPACT_ATOMS: atom_id res chain seq x y z
N GLN A 1 50.01 -37.58 5.30
CA GLN A 1 49.56 -36.27 4.78
C GLN A 1 48.07 -36.17 5.06
N GLN A 2 47.67 -35.38 6.05
CA GLN A 2 46.26 -35.13 6.37
C GLN A 2 45.76 -34.00 5.47
N THR A 3 44.75 -34.28 4.67
CA THR A 3 44.03 -33.29 3.88
C THR A 3 43.19 -32.42 4.81
N GLN A 4 43.56 -31.15 4.94
CA GLN A 4 42.68 -30.14 5.55
C GLN A 4 41.49 -29.91 4.61
N GLN A 5 40.30 -30.33 5.03
CA GLN A 5 39.06 -29.84 4.44
C GLN A 5 38.92 -28.35 4.78
N ALA A 6 39.04 -27.50 3.78
CA ALA A 6 38.67 -26.10 3.90
C ALA A 6 37.16 -26.03 4.20
N SER A 7 36.80 -25.61 5.41
CA SER A 7 35.42 -25.26 5.75
C SER A 7 35.01 -24.08 4.88
N MET A 8 34.03 -24.28 4.00
CA MET A 8 33.39 -23.15 3.32
C MET A 8 32.83 -22.19 4.37
N PRO A 9 32.98 -20.86 4.21
CA PRO A 9 32.32 -19.93 5.11
C PRO A 9 30.82 -20.21 5.05
N ALA A 10 30.18 -20.32 6.20
CA ALA A 10 28.73 -20.43 6.29
C ALA A 10 28.13 -19.31 5.42
N SER A 11 27.35 -19.68 4.39
CA SER A 11 26.71 -18.71 3.51
C SER A 11 25.99 -17.70 4.40
N GLN A 12 26.41 -16.43 4.36
CA GLN A 12 25.77 -15.38 5.12
C GLN A 12 24.30 -15.38 4.72
N LYS A 13 23.42 -15.77 5.66
CA LYS A 13 21.99 -15.96 5.39
C LYS A 13 21.47 -14.65 4.81
N VAL A 14 20.99 -14.69 3.56
CA VAL A 14 20.57 -13.47 2.84
C VAL A 14 19.51 -12.76 3.67
N ASN A 15 19.77 -11.51 4.04
CA ASN A 15 18.78 -10.65 4.67
C ASN A 15 17.91 -10.04 3.56
N LEU A 16 16.79 -10.71 3.27
CA LEU A 16 15.83 -10.26 2.26
C LEU A 16 15.08 -9.00 2.73
N GLY A 17 14.90 -8.81 4.03
CA GLY A 17 14.31 -7.59 4.59
C GLY A 17 15.11 -6.33 4.22
N ASN A 18 16.44 -6.40 4.24
CA ASN A 18 17.31 -5.28 3.86
C ASN A 18 17.12 -4.83 2.42
N GLN A 19 16.77 -5.74 1.50
CA GLN A 19 16.54 -5.40 0.10
C GLN A 19 15.28 -4.54 -0.10
N ASN A 20 14.34 -4.58 0.86
CA ASN A 20 13.08 -3.84 0.81
C ASN A 20 13.16 -2.45 1.47
N ILE A 21 14.24 -2.15 2.22
CA ILE A 21 14.36 -0.91 3.01
C ILE A 21 14.19 0.34 2.14
N MET A 22 14.79 0.38 0.96
CA MET A 22 14.70 1.55 0.07
C MET A 22 13.28 1.76 -0.48
N ALA A 23 12.57 0.68 -0.81
CA ALA A 23 11.19 0.75 -1.28
C ALA A 23 10.26 1.26 -0.17
N VAL A 24 10.38 0.71 1.04
CA VAL A 24 9.60 1.16 2.20
C VAL A 24 9.92 2.61 2.56
N SER A 25 11.20 2.99 2.53
CA SER A 25 11.62 4.36 2.81
C SER A 25 11.07 5.36 1.80
N TRP A 26 11.11 5.02 0.50
CA TRP A 26 10.49 5.83 -0.54
C TRP A 26 8.98 5.97 -0.31
N TYR A 27 8.29 4.86 -0.03
CA TYR A 27 6.84 4.88 0.20
C TYR A 27 6.45 5.75 1.40
N GLN A 28 7.17 5.64 2.53
CA GLN A 28 6.87 6.37 3.77
C GLN A 28 7.25 7.85 3.72
N ASN A 29 8.41 8.16 3.13
CA ASN A 29 9.07 9.44 3.36
C ASN A 29 9.10 10.34 2.11
N SER A 30 8.99 9.78 0.91
CA SER A 30 9.10 10.58 -0.31
C SER A 30 7.88 11.50 -0.48
N ALA A 31 8.11 12.70 -1.03
CA ALA A 31 7.01 13.56 -1.45
C ALA A 31 6.36 13.02 -2.72
N GLU A 32 7.13 12.29 -3.52
CA GLU A 32 6.74 11.69 -4.79
C GLU A 32 5.67 10.61 -4.62
N ALA A 33 5.82 9.70 -3.65
CA ALA A 33 4.78 8.71 -3.36
C ALA A 33 3.45 9.39 -2.98
N LYS A 34 3.51 10.42 -2.13
CA LYS A 34 2.34 11.22 -1.73
C LYS A 34 1.70 11.94 -2.91
N ALA A 35 2.54 12.54 -3.77
CA ALA A 35 2.09 13.22 -4.98
C ALA A 35 1.42 12.25 -5.96
N LEU A 36 1.92 11.02 -6.09
CA LEU A 36 1.32 9.98 -6.93
C LEU A 36 -0.06 9.55 -6.42
N TYR A 37 -0.25 9.36 -5.11
CA TYR A 37 -1.57 9.10 -4.53
C TYR A 37 -2.55 10.23 -4.83
N LEU A 38 -2.14 11.48 -4.56
CA LEU A 38 -2.96 12.66 -4.86
C LEU A 38 -3.28 12.77 -6.34
N GLN A 39 -2.32 12.50 -7.23
CA GLN A 39 -2.53 12.50 -8.67
C GLN A 39 -3.56 11.44 -9.08
N GLY A 40 -3.45 10.22 -8.54
CA GLY A 40 -4.39 9.13 -8.78
C GLY A 40 -5.81 9.52 -8.38
N TYR A 41 -6.00 9.99 -7.14
CA TYR A 41 -7.31 10.37 -6.62
C TYR A 41 -7.89 11.63 -7.28
N ASN A 42 -7.07 12.61 -7.65
CA ASN A 42 -7.51 13.76 -8.41
C ASN A 42 -7.97 13.36 -9.82
N SER A 43 -7.24 12.45 -10.46
CA SER A 43 -7.62 11.90 -11.77
C SER A 43 -8.91 11.10 -11.69
N ALA A 44 -9.07 10.28 -10.64
CA ALA A 44 -10.29 9.52 -10.37
C ALA A 44 -11.49 10.45 -10.16
N LYS A 45 -11.33 11.54 -9.40
CA LYS A 45 -12.38 12.57 -9.22
C LYS A 45 -12.82 13.20 -10.54
N VAL A 46 -11.86 13.61 -11.37
CA VAL A 46 -12.15 14.18 -12.70
C VAL A 46 -12.90 13.17 -13.57
N GLN A 47 -12.50 11.90 -13.54
CA GLN A 47 -13.16 10.85 -14.31
C GLN A 47 -14.57 10.56 -13.79
N LEU A 48 -14.75 10.50 -12.48
CA LEU A 48 -16.05 10.28 -11.85
C LEU A 48 -17.04 11.40 -12.21
N ASP A 49 -16.61 12.66 -12.20
CA ASP A 49 -17.44 13.79 -12.62
C ASP A 49 -17.92 13.67 -14.07
N LYS A 50 -17.06 13.19 -14.97
CA LYS A 50 -17.42 12.93 -16.36
C LYS A 50 -18.47 11.83 -16.47
N GLU A 51 -18.29 10.72 -15.75
CA GLU A 51 -19.24 9.60 -15.79
C GLU A 51 -20.57 9.95 -15.14
N ILE A 52 -20.59 10.70 -14.03
CA ILE A 52 -21.83 11.22 -13.42
C ILE A 52 -22.60 12.08 -14.43
N LYS A 53 -21.91 13.02 -15.08
CA LYS A 53 -22.53 13.91 -16.08
C LYS A 53 -23.07 13.13 -17.29
N LYS A 54 -22.33 12.12 -17.76
CA LYS A 54 -22.73 11.27 -18.89
C LYS A 54 -23.90 10.35 -18.55
N ASN A 55 -23.92 9.80 -17.33
CA ASN A 55 -24.97 8.90 -16.86
C ASN A 55 -26.33 9.60 -16.79
N LYS A 56 -26.39 10.90 -16.44
CA LYS A 56 -27.65 11.67 -16.31
C LYS A 56 -28.70 10.95 -15.44
N GLY A 57 -28.27 10.20 -14.43
CA GLY A 57 -29.14 9.46 -13.52
C GLY A 57 -29.81 8.21 -14.10
N LYS A 58 -29.33 7.65 -15.22
CA LYS A 58 -29.94 6.47 -15.86
C LYS A 58 -29.81 5.20 -15.02
N HIS A 59 -28.69 5.02 -14.32
CA HIS A 59 -28.46 3.91 -13.40
C HIS A 59 -27.61 4.36 -12.22
N LYS A 60 -27.61 3.57 -11.15
CA LYS A 60 -26.74 3.80 -10.00
C LYS A 60 -25.29 3.54 -10.38
N LEU A 61 -24.40 4.47 -10.08
CA LEU A 61 -22.96 4.33 -10.34
C LEU A 61 -22.26 3.73 -9.12
N ALA A 62 -21.14 3.07 -9.38
CA ALA A 62 -20.28 2.52 -8.35
C ALA A 62 -18.80 2.73 -8.71
N ILE A 63 -17.96 2.76 -7.68
CA ILE A 63 -16.50 2.65 -7.78
C ILE A 63 -16.06 1.41 -6.99
N ALA A 64 -14.99 0.76 -7.47
CA ALA A 64 -14.37 -0.37 -6.80
C ALA A 64 -12.91 -0.03 -6.49
N LEU A 65 -12.47 -0.29 -5.26
CA LEU A 65 -11.11 -0.02 -4.81
C LEU A 65 -10.57 -1.22 -4.03
N ASP A 66 -9.28 -1.47 -4.19
CA ASP A 66 -8.56 -2.28 -3.21
C ASP A 66 -8.39 -1.51 -1.90
N LEU A 67 -8.04 -2.21 -0.81
CA LEU A 67 -7.79 -1.61 0.49
C LEU A 67 -6.29 -1.41 0.75
N ASP A 68 -5.50 -2.47 0.71
CA ASP A 68 -4.09 -2.41 1.11
C ASP A 68 -3.26 -1.61 0.09
N GLU A 69 -2.51 -0.63 0.56
CA GLU A 69 -1.74 0.34 -0.24
C GLU A 69 -2.58 1.15 -1.26
N THR A 70 -3.91 1.00 -1.27
CA THR A 70 -4.81 1.78 -2.13
C THR A 70 -5.66 2.73 -1.30
N VAL A 71 -6.26 2.26 -0.21
CA VAL A 71 -7.01 3.08 0.76
C VAL A 71 -6.27 3.16 2.09
N LEU A 72 -5.68 2.06 2.56
CA LEU A 72 -5.00 1.93 3.84
C LEU A 72 -3.48 1.77 3.66
N ASP A 73 -2.71 2.51 4.45
CA ASP A 73 -1.25 2.47 4.50
C ASP A 73 -0.78 1.42 5.52
N ASN A 74 -0.30 0.28 5.02
CA ASN A 74 0.30 -0.78 5.83
C ASN A 74 1.83 -0.72 5.85
N SER A 75 2.45 0.36 5.36
CA SER A 75 3.90 0.52 5.39
C SER A 75 4.53 0.40 6.79
N PRO A 76 3.86 0.70 7.93
CA PRO A 76 4.43 0.40 9.25
C PRO A 76 4.72 -1.09 9.48
N TYR A 77 3.84 -1.98 8.99
CA TYR A 77 4.08 -3.42 9.01
C TYR A 77 5.30 -3.78 8.16
N GLN A 78 5.37 -3.25 6.93
CA GLN A 78 6.50 -3.53 6.03
C GLN A 78 7.83 -2.97 6.54
N GLY A 79 7.82 -1.81 7.19
CA GLY A 79 9.00 -1.24 7.86
C GLY A 79 9.49 -2.12 9.01
N TYR A 80 8.57 -2.58 9.87
CA TYR A 80 8.89 -3.51 10.94
C TYR A 80 9.47 -4.82 10.38
N ALA A 81 8.81 -5.42 9.39
CA ALA A 81 9.23 -6.67 8.78
C ALA A 81 10.62 -6.55 8.12
N SER A 82 10.88 -5.44 7.43
CA SER A 82 12.17 -5.18 6.76
C SER A 82 13.33 -5.07 7.76
N ILE A 83 13.14 -4.31 8.85
CA ILE A 83 14.17 -4.12 9.90
C ILE A 83 14.48 -5.42 10.64
N HIS A 84 13.47 -6.27 10.84
CA HIS A 84 13.61 -7.52 11.60
C HIS A 84 13.83 -8.76 10.71
N ASN A 85 14.00 -8.57 9.39
CA ASN A 85 14.13 -9.64 8.40
C ASN A 85 13.04 -10.72 8.52
N LYS A 86 11.79 -10.29 8.76
CA LYS A 86 10.63 -11.17 8.86
C LYS A 86 9.96 -11.33 7.50
N PRO A 87 9.72 -12.55 7.03
CA PRO A 87 8.98 -12.78 5.80
C PRO A 87 7.48 -12.58 6.02
N PHE A 88 6.77 -12.11 5.01
CA PHE A 88 5.32 -12.25 4.99
C PHE A 88 4.93 -13.74 5.00
N PRO A 89 3.87 -14.17 5.73
CA PRO A 89 2.88 -13.36 6.46
C PRO A 89 3.15 -13.18 7.97
N GLU A 90 4.39 -13.32 8.44
CA GLU A 90 4.69 -13.27 9.88
C GLU A 90 4.29 -11.92 10.50
N GLY A 91 3.38 -11.94 11.48
CA GLY A 91 2.91 -10.72 12.17
C GLY A 91 1.81 -9.94 11.44
N TRP A 92 1.40 -10.39 10.23
CA TRP A 92 0.40 -9.69 9.42
C TRP A 92 -0.97 -9.71 10.09
N HIS A 93 -1.36 -10.86 10.65
CA HIS A 93 -2.68 -11.00 11.27
C HIS A 93 -2.82 -10.09 12.49
N GLU A 94 -1.78 -9.99 13.31
CA GLU A 94 -1.70 -9.11 14.47
C GLU A 94 -1.75 -7.64 14.05
N TRP A 95 -1.09 -7.27 12.95
CA TRP A 95 -1.17 -5.93 12.37
C TRP A 95 -2.60 -5.58 11.94
N VAL A 96 -3.26 -6.48 11.20
CA VAL A 96 -4.65 -6.29 10.75
C VAL A 96 -5.59 -6.16 11.95
N GLN A 97 -5.46 -7.03 12.94
CA GLN A 97 -6.26 -6.97 14.17
C GLN A 97 -6.06 -5.67 14.96
N ALA A 98 -4.86 -5.08 14.92
CA ALA A 98 -4.61 -3.82 15.59
C ALA A 98 -5.43 -2.66 14.99
N ALA A 99 -5.85 -2.75 13.73
CA ALA A 99 -6.69 -1.76 13.03
C ALA A 99 -6.12 -0.32 13.10
N LYS A 100 -4.79 -0.19 12.97
CA LYS A 100 -4.06 1.09 13.09
C LYS A 100 -3.60 1.67 11.76
N ALA A 101 -3.86 0.99 10.64
CA ALA A 101 -3.51 1.49 9.30
C ALA A 101 -4.21 2.84 9.07
N LYS A 102 -3.45 3.81 8.57
CA LYS A 102 -3.97 5.14 8.28
C LYS A 102 -4.43 5.19 6.82
N PRO A 103 -5.38 6.07 6.45
CA PRO A 103 -5.69 6.26 5.04
C PRO A 103 -4.46 6.76 4.26
N VAL A 104 -4.27 6.28 3.04
CA VAL A 104 -3.31 6.90 2.11
C VAL A 104 -3.80 8.29 1.70
N TYR A 105 -2.90 9.09 1.13
CA TYR A 105 -3.18 10.47 0.77
C TYR A 105 -4.31 10.57 -0.27
N GLY A 106 -5.32 11.41 -0.01
CA GLY A 106 -6.43 11.68 -0.92
C GLY A 106 -7.54 10.63 -0.94
N ALA A 107 -7.33 9.43 -0.38
CA ALA A 107 -8.32 8.36 -0.38
C ALA A 107 -9.59 8.76 0.37
N LYS A 108 -9.44 9.25 1.61
CA LYS A 108 -10.58 9.62 2.46
C LYS A 108 -11.41 10.73 1.82
N GLU A 109 -10.76 11.75 1.26
CA GLU A 109 -11.41 12.87 0.60
C GLU A 109 -12.16 12.42 -0.67
N PHE A 110 -11.55 11.55 -1.47
CA PHE A 110 -12.18 11.02 -2.68
C PHE A 110 -13.37 10.11 -2.37
N LEU A 111 -13.25 9.21 -1.40
CA LEU A 111 -14.33 8.31 -1.01
C LEU A 111 -15.53 9.09 -0.44
N LYS A 112 -15.26 10.09 0.41
CA LYS A 112 -16.30 11.00 0.89
C LYS A 112 -16.96 11.76 -0.26
N TYR A 113 -16.17 12.21 -1.23
CA TYR A 113 -16.70 12.88 -2.43
C TYR A 113 -17.62 11.97 -3.25
N ALA A 114 -17.23 10.71 -3.46
CA ALA A 114 -18.05 9.74 -4.18
C ALA A 114 -19.38 9.45 -3.45
N ASP A 115 -19.31 9.26 -2.13
CA ASP A 115 -20.48 9.05 -1.27
C ASP A 115 -21.45 10.24 -1.33
N GLU A 116 -20.95 11.47 -1.21
CA GLU A 116 -21.75 12.71 -1.35
C GLU A 116 -22.42 12.86 -2.73
N LYS A 117 -21.90 12.17 -3.75
CA LYS A 117 -22.49 12.12 -5.11
C LYS A 117 -23.47 10.96 -5.30
N GLY A 118 -23.71 10.15 -4.27
CA GLY A 118 -24.60 8.98 -4.33
C GLY A 118 -24.02 7.82 -5.15
N VAL A 119 -22.69 7.73 -5.21
CA VAL A 119 -21.97 6.65 -5.91
C VAL A 119 -21.66 5.56 -4.88
N ASP A 120 -21.99 4.30 -5.19
CA ASP A 120 -21.65 3.18 -4.31
C ASP A 120 -20.15 2.92 -4.30
N ILE A 121 -19.64 2.48 -3.15
CA ILE A 121 -18.22 2.20 -2.92
C ILE A 121 -18.09 0.72 -2.55
N TYR A 122 -17.27 0.00 -3.31
CA TYR A 122 -16.95 -1.41 -3.12
C TYR A 122 -15.44 -1.62 -2.96
#